data_AF-A0A496B782-F1
#
_entry.id   AF-A0A496B782-F1
#
_cell.length_a   1.000
_cell.length_b   1.000
_cell.length_c   1.000
_cell.angle_alpha   90.00
_cell.angle_beta   90.00
_cell.angle_gamma   90.00
#
_symmetry.space_group_name_H-M   'P 1'
#
loop_
_entity.id
_entity.type
_entity.pdbx_description
1 polymer ?
#
loop_
_entity_poly.entity_id
_entity_poly.type
_entity_poly.pdbx_seq_one_letter_code
_entity_poly.pdbx_strand_id
1 'polypeptide(L)'
;MITHIRAKNFKSWADSGEVVLAPLTGFFGTNSSGKSSLLQLLLLLKQSIGSDDVLFFGDEQSLVNLGSFRDVIHGHDTDKTLELEFGCKPRQPLKISVPDVNANGQPDVLSGPIGSLTFTTSIREERGKLSSEVLGAPTAAFENQFSRVYYLGPTRVHPQRHYHWNGKHPVEMGLCGDEAIAALLSARVRNLKTSHNGNGVPIEARVSAWLQKMELAHDFWLGPNGASDNSTYEVRIQKTPTSARVTLADIGYGLADLLPILVHCYYVPEGSTLILEQPGIHLHPHTQAQLADLFLEVIAERHLQIL
;
A
#
# COMPACT_ATOMS: atom_id res chain seq x y z
N MET A 1 -5.11 -11.41 -1.79
CA MET A 1 -3.71 -11.12 -2.17
C MET A 1 -3.64 -11.07 -3.68
N ILE A 2 -2.95 -10.09 -4.25
CA ILE A 2 -2.76 -9.99 -5.70
C ILE A 2 -1.73 -11.06 -6.12
N THR A 3 -2.02 -11.86 -7.14
CA THR A 3 -1.15 -12.98 -7.57
C THR A 3 -0.46 -12.74 -8.88
N HIS A 4 -1.08 -11.99 -9.79
CA HIS A 4 -0.46 -11.59 -11.03
C HIS A 4 -1.12 -10.33 -11.57
N ILE A 5 -0.41 -9.62 -12.43
CA ILE A 5 -0.93 -8.56 -13.27
C ILE A 5 -0.39 -8.71 -14.68
N ARG A 6 -1.17 -8.27 -15.67
CA ARG A 6 -0.72 -8.10 -17.05
C ARG A 6 -1.40 -6.87 -17.63
N ALA A 7 -0.63 -6.10 -18.39
CA ALA A 7 -1.15 -4.98 -19.15
C ALA A 7 -0.65 -5.07 -20.59
N LYS A 8 -1.57 -4.91 -21.53
CA LYS A 8 -1.24 -4.69 -22.94
C LYS A 8 -1.58 -3.28 -23.35
N ASN A 9 -0.72 -2.73 -24.19
CA ASN A 9 -0.77 -1.35 -24.65
C ASN A 9 -0.75 -0.31 -23.51
N PHE A 10 0.03 -0.52 -22.46
CA PHE A 10 0.15 0.42 -21.33
C PHE A 10 1.55 1.03 -21.23
N LYS A 11 1.66 2.34 -21.44
CA LYS A 11 2.89 3.13 -21.40
C LYS A 11 3.98 2.52 -22.28
N SER A 12 5.12 2.14 -21.70
CA SER A 12 6.22 1.51 -22.44
C SER A 12 5.96 0.04 -22.80
N TRP A 13 4.89 -0.58 -22.27
CA TRP A 13 4.58 -1.98 -22.48
C TRP A 13 3.57 -2.17 -23.61
N ALA A 14 4.01 -2.78 -24.72
CA ALA A 14 3.10 -3.35 -25.71
C ALA A 14 2.35 -4.55 -25.12
N ASP A 15 3.07 -5.42 -24.41
CA ASP A 15 2.55 -6.48 -23.55
C ASP A 15 3.56 -6.68 -22.42
N SER A 16 3.13 -6.58 -21.16
CA SER A 16 4.00 -6.86 -20.01
C SER A 16 4.31 -8.36 -19.85
N GLY A 17 3.56 -9.23 -20.53
CA GLY A 17 3.41 -10.62 -20.12
C GLY A 17 2.74 -10.73 -18.76
N GLU A 18 2.57 -11.96 -18.29
CA GLU A 18 2.12 -12.21 -16.92
C GLU A 18 3.24 -11.88 -15.92
N VAL A 19 3.01 -10.86 -15.09
CA VAL A 19 3.90 -10.49 -13.99
C VAL A 19 3.37 -11.14 -12.71
N VAL A 20 4.00 -12.23 -12.29
CA VAL A 20 3.63 -12.96 -11.07
C VAL A 20 4.07 -12.17 -9.84
N LEU A 21 3.16 -12.00 -8.87
CA LEU A 21 3.40 -11.31 -7.60
C LEU A 21 3.39 -12.32 -6.44
N ALA A 22 4.43 -12.29 -5.64
CA ALA A 22 4.59 -13.06 -4.41
C ALA A 22 4.26 -12.19 -3.17
N PRO A 23 4.20 -12.77 -1.95
CA PRO A 23 4.05 -11.99 -0.72
C PRO A 23 5.13 -10.93 -0.52
N LEU A 24 6.35 -11.17 -1.03
CA LEU A 24 7.39 -10.16 -1.21
C LEU A 24 7.78 -10.14 -2.68
N THR A 25 7.54 -9.02 -3.36
CA THR A 25 7.96 -8.82 -4.75
C THR A 25 8.85 -7.57 -4.80
N GLY A 26 9.97 -7.65 -5.50
CA GLY A 26 10.87 -6.50 -5.69
C GLY A 26 11.10 -6.25 -7.18
N PHE A 27 10.93 -5.00 -7.61
CA PHE A 27 11.16 -4.59 -8.99
C PHE A 27 12.52 -3.90 -9.14
N PHE A 28 13.45 -4.54 -9.86
CA PHE A 28 14.82 -4.04 -10.09
C PHE A 28 15.11 -3.90 -11.59
N GLY A 29 15.97 -2.96 -11.97
CA GLY A 29 16.35 -2.72 -13.36
C GLY A 29 16.65 -1.25 -13.65
N THR A 30 17.14 -0.96 -14.86
CA THR A 30 17.54 0.39 -15.30
C THR A 30 16.40 1.40 -15.25
N ASN A 31 16.71 2.69 -15.08
CA ASN A 31 15.70 3.74 -15.15
C ASN A 31 14.93 3.69 -16.48
N SER A 32 13.65 4.05 -16.43
CA SER A 32 12.73 4.03 -17.58
C SER A 32 12.45 2.64 -18.19
N SER A 33 12.82 1.54 -17.51
CA SER A 33 12.49 0.17 -17.93
C SER A 33 11.03 -0.26 -17.68
N GLY A 34 10.14 0.66 -17.25
CA GLY A 34 8.73 0.36 -16.98
C GLY A 34 8.38 -0.13 -15.56
N LYS A 35 9.33 -0.16 -14.61
CA LYS A 35 9.09 -0.58 -13.22
C LYS A 35 8.00 0.24 -12.52
N SER A 36 8.15 1.57 -12.52
CA SER A 36 7.14 2.47 -11.94
C SER A 36 5.82 2.38 -12.68
N SER A 37 5.81 2.03 -13.98
CA SER A 37 4.55 1.84 -14.73
C SER A 37 3.74 0.66 -14.18
N LEU A 38 4.37 -0.44 -13.76
CA LEU A 38 3.66 -1.56 -13.14
C LEU A 38 3.02 -1.17 -11.80
N LEU A 39 3.74 -0.41 -10.97
CA LEU A 39 3.18 0.09 -9.70
C LEU A 39 2.06 1.10 -9.96
N GLN A 40 2.26 2.04 -10.90
CA GLN A 40 1.27 3.02 -11.30
C GLN A 40 0.00 2.38 -11.84
N LEU A 41 0.07 1.21 -12.49
CA LEU A 41 -1.11 0.46 -12.90
C LEU A 41 -1.94 0.01 -11.68
N LEU A 42 -1.30 -0.51 -10.64
CA LEU A 42 -2.00 -0.91 -9.41
C LEU A 42 -2.64 0.30 -8.71
N LEU A 43 -1.94 1.44 -8.70
CA LEU A 43 -2.44 2.68 -8.11
C LEU A 43 -3.60 3.27 -8.92
N LEU A 44 -3.52 3.23 -10.25
CA LEU A 44 -4.60 3.59 -11.17
C LEU A 44 -5.87 2.77 -10.89
N LEU A 45 -5.72 1.44 -10.76
CA LEU A 45 -6.83 0.55 -10.42
C LEU A 45 -7.40 0.86 -9.03
N LYS A 46 -6.55 1.13 -8.03
CA LYS A 46 -6.99 1.52 -6.68
C LYS A 46 -7.80 2.81 -6.69
N GLN A 47 -7.29 3.88 -7.31
CA GLN A 47 -7.97 5.19 -7.31
C GLN A 47 -9.20 5.25 -8.21
N SER A 48 -9.33 4.32 -9.15
CA SER A 48 -10.54 4.17 -9.97
C SER A 48 -11.69 3.53 -9.18
N ILE A 49 -11.43 2.88 -8.03
CA ILE A 49 -12.52 2.40 -7.17
C ILE A 49 -13.31 3.60 -6.62
N GLY A 50 -14.61 3.61 -6.89
CA GLY A 50 -15.51 4.66 -6.41
C GLY A 50 -15.45 5.95 -7.23
N SER A 51 -14.69 5.98 -8.34
CA SER A 51 -14.82 7.02 -9.36
C SER A 51 -16.02 6.74 -10.27
N ASP A 52 -16.60 7.80 -10.83
CA ASP A 52 -17.61 7.70 -11.88
C ASP A 52 -16.99 7.32 -13.25
N ASP A 53 -15.66 7.43 -13.38
CA ASP A 53 -14.93 7.09 -14.59
C ASP A 53 -14.56 5.60 -14.66
N VAL A 54 -14.50 5.06 -15.90
CA VAL A 54 -13.98 3.71 -16.18
C VAL A 54 -12.56 3.52 -15.64
N LEU A 55 -11.71 4.53 -15.85
CA LEU A 55 -10.40 4.67 -15.23
C LEU A 55 -10.21 6.12 -14.84
N PHE A 56 -9.91 6.35 -13.57
CA PHE A 56 -9.58 7.68 -13.08
C PHE A 56 -8.07 7.88 -13.19
N PHE A 57 -7.60 8.59 -14.23
CA PHE A 57 -6.17 8.84 -14.44
C PHE A 57 -5.53 9.80 -13.44
N GLY A 58 -6.35 10.47 -12.62
CA GLY A 58 -5.93 11.23 -11.47
C GLY A 58 -5.74 12.72 -11.70
N ASP A 59 -5.55 13.41 -10.58
CA ASP A 59 -5.35 14.84 -10.42
C ASP A 59 -4.21 15.12 -9.44
N GLU A 60 -4.07 16.36 -8.95
CA GLU A 60 -3.01 16.75 -8.00
C GLU A 60 -3.08 16.05 -6.65
N GLN A 61 -4.23 15.49 -6.27
CA GLN A 61 -4.45 14.84 -4.96
C GLN A 61 -4.51 13.32 -5.06
N SER A 62 -4.42 12.79 -6.28
CA SER A 62 -4.52 11.36 -6.57
C SER A 62 -3.23 10.59 -6.23
N LEU A 63 -3.34 9.27 -6.07
CA LEU A 63 -2.18 8.40 -5.83
C LEU A 63 -1.19 8.46 -6.99
N VAL A 64 -1.74 8.52 -8.21
CA VAL A 64 -1.02 8.76 -9.44
C VAL A 64 -1.78 9.75 -10.31
N ASN A 65 -1.06 10.66 -10.94
CA ASN A 65 -1.58 11.47 -12.04
C ASN A 65 -0.90 11.01 -13.32
N LEU A 66 -1.69 10.41 -14.20
CA LEU A 66 -1.24 9.82 -15.45
C LEU A 66 -1.62 10.64 -16.68
N GLY A 67 -2.28 11.79 -16.51
CA GLY A 67 -2.76 12.63 -17.60
C GLY A 67 -4.01 12.03 -18.26
N SER A 68 -3.97 11.88 -19.58
CA SER A 68 -5.08 11.40 -20.42
C SER A 68 -4.89 9.95 -20.88
N PHE A 69 -5.92 9.39 -21.53
CA PHE A 69 -5.81 8.07 -22.17
C PHE A 69 -4.63 8.00 -23.15
N ARG A 70 -4.41 9.08 -23.90
CA ARG A 70 -3.27 9.21 -24.83
C ARG A 70 -1.91 9.11 -24.13
N ASP A 71 -1.80 9.57 -22.89
CA ASP A 71 -0.54 9.54 -22.13
C ASP A 71 -0.24 8.15 -21.56
N VAL A 72 -1.29 7.34 -21.34
CA VAL A 72 -1.15 5.97 -20.82
C VAL A 72 -1.13 4.90 -21.90
N ILE A 73 -1.70 5.13 -23.09
CA ILE A 73 -1.77 4.12 -24.13
C ILE A 73 -0.43 3.97 -24.84
N HIS A 74 -0.03 2.72 -25.15
CA HIS A 74 1.28 2.43 -25.71
C HIS A 74 1.50 3.08 -27.09
N GLY A 75 2.56 3.88 -27.17
CA GLY A 75 2.90 4.64 -28.37
C GLY A 75 1.98 5.84 -28.62
N HIS A 76 1.20 6.26 -27.61
CA HIS A 76 0.23 7.37 -27.71
C HIS A 76 -0.82 7.19 -28.82
N ASP A 77 -1.07 5.94 -29.19
CA ASP A 77 -2.01 5.53 -30.22
C ASP A 77 -3.38 5.20 -29.59
N THR A 78 -4.30 6.16 -29.66
CA THR A 78 -5.64 6.09 -29.06
C THR A 78 -6.57 5.11 -29.77
N ASP A 79 -6.21 4.62 -30.97
CA ASP A 79 -6.97 3.60 -31.68
C ASP A 79 -6.75 2.20 -31.07
N LYS A 80 -5.73 2.05 -30.21
CA LYS A 80 -5.45 0.79 -29.50
C LYS A 80 -6.39 0.58 -28.31
N THR A 81 -6.51 -0.69 -27.94
CA THR A 81 -7.19 -1.12 -26.72
C THR A 81 -6.20 -1.31 -25.59
N LEU A 82 -6.47 -0.71 -24.44
CA LEU A 82 -5.80 -1.04 -23.19
C LEU A 82 -6.42 -2.32 -22.64
N GLU A 83 -5.66 -3.40 -22.55
CA GLU A 83 -6.11 -4.65 -21.93
C GLU A 83 -5.44 -4.81 -20.57
N LEU A 84 -6.24 -4.97 -19.52
CA LEU A 84 -5.77 -5.19 -18.17
C LEU A 84 -6.25 -6.54 -17.67
N GLU A 85 -5.33 -7.30 -17.09
CA GLU A 85 -5.61 -8.58 -16.46
C GLU A 85 -4.99 -8.57 -15.05
N PHE A 86 -5.77 -9.01 -14.07
CA PHE A 86 -5.36 -9.03 -12.68
C PHE A 86 -5.89 -10.30 -12.00
N GLY A 87 -5.00 -11.01 -11.31
CA GLY A 87 -5.33 -12.17 -10.51
C GLY A 87 -5.28 -11.87 -9.02
N CYS A 88 -6.22 -12.44 -8.26
CA CYS A 88 -6.13 -12.45 -6.80
C CYS A 88 -6.58 -13.77 -6.19
N LYS A 89 -6.04 -14.03 -4.99
CA LYS A 89 -6.60 -14.99 -4.04
C LYS A 89 -7.48 -14.24 -3.05
N PRO A 90 -8.82 -14.37 -3.12
CA PRO A 90 -9.70 -13.76 -2.13
C PRO A 90 -9.39 -14.34 -0.75
N ARG A 91 -9.42 -13.49 0.27
CA ARG A 91 -8.99 -13.85 1.63
C ARG A 91 -10.00 -14.72 2.38
N GLN A 92 -11.28 -14.50 2.07
CA GLN A 92 -12.35 -15.40 2.45
C GLN A 92 -12.80 -16.08 1.17
N PRO A 93 -13.01 -17.41 1.18
CA PRO A 93 -13.54 -18.08 0.02
C PRO A 93 -14.87 -17.43 -0.35
N LEU A 94 -14.95 -16.92 -1.58
CA LEU A 94 -16.19 -16.36 -2.07
C LEU A 94 -17.20 -17.50 -2.19
N LYS A 95 -18.32 -17.36 -1.49
CA LYS A 95 -19.48 -18.24 -1.69
C LYS A 95 -20.29 -17.64 -2.84
N ILE A 96 -20.17 -18.24 -4.01
CA ILE A 96 -21.12 -17.98 -5.08
C ILE A 96 -22.28 -18.93 -4.87
N SER A 97 -23.49 -18.38 -4.83
CA SER A 97 -24.73 -19.14 -4.91
C SER A 97 -25.20 -19.07 -6.35
N VAL A 98 -24.99 -20.14 -7.12
CA VAL A 98 -25.67 -20.28 -8.41
C VAL A 98 -27.04 -20.86 -8.11
N PRO A 99 -28.15 -20.18 -8.47
CA PRO A 99 -29.46 -20.79 -8.41
C PRO A 99 -29.50 -21.85 -9.51
N ASP A 100 -29.29 -23.10 -9.12
CA ASP A 100 -29.63 -24.26 -9.91
C ASP A 100 -31.04 -24.71 -9.49
N VAL A 101 -31.71 -25.49 -10.34
CA VAL A 101 -33.01 -26.07 -9.99
C VAL A 101 -32.82 -27.57 -10.00
N ASN A 102 -32.92 -28.20 -8.83
CA ASN A 102 -32.82 -29.65 -8.77
C ASN A 102 -33.98 -30.32 -9.53
N ALA A 103 -33.87 -31.63 -9.78
CA ALA A 103 -34.87 -32.42 -10.50
C ALA A 103 -36.31 -32.32 -9.94
N ASN A 104 -36.48 -31.79 -8.72
CA ASN A 104 -37.76 -31.61 -8.04
C ASN A 104 -38.30 -30.16 -8.11
N GLY A 105 -37.67 -29.26 -8.88
CA GLY A 105 -38.13 -27.88 -9.02
C GLY A 105 -37.78 -26.97 -7.84
N GLN A 106 -36.93 -27.41 -6.90
CA GLN A 106 -36.48 -26.59 -5.78
C GLN A 106 -35.12 -25.92 -6.10
N PRO A 107 -34.86 -24.71 -5.59
CA PRO A 107 -33.58 -24.05 -5.77
C PRO A 107 -32.49 -24.88 -5.10
N ASP A 108 -31.59 -25.42 -5.92
CA ASP A 108 -30.34 -26.03 -5.50
C ASP A 108 -29.25 -24.96 -5.53
N VAL A 109 -28.48 -24.86 -4.46
CA VAL A 109 -27.44 -23.84 -4.32
C VAL A 109 -26.10 -24.54 -4.43
N LEU A 110 -25.55 -24.58 -5.64
CA LEU A 110 -24.16 -24.96 -5.84
C LEU A 110 -23.28 -23.87 -5.21
N SER A 111 -22.67 -24.20 -4.07
CA SER A 111 -21.71 -23.33 -3.38
C SER A 111 -20.39 -24.05 -3.18
N GLY A 112 -19.30 -23.40 -3.58
CA GLY A 112 -17.95 -23.91 -3.43
C GLY A 112 -16.97 -22.75 -3.23
N PRO A 113 -15.88 -22.97 -2.47
CA PRO A 113 -14.88 -21.94 -2.24
C PRO A 113 -14.10 -21.64 -3.53
N ILE A 114 -14.14 -20.39 -4.00
CA ILE A 114 -13.24 -19.95 -5.08
C ILE A 114 -11.91 -19.54 -4.46
N GLY A 115 -10.86 -20.30 -4.78
CA GLY A 115 -9.50 -20.07 -4.27
C GLY A 115 -8.72 -18.97 -5.00
N SER A 116 -9.11 -18.66 -6.25
CA SER A 116 -8.49 -17.60 -7.07
C SER A 116 -9.48 -17.03 -8.06
N LEU A 117 -9.35 -15.73 -8.34
CA LEU A 117 -10.10 -15.01 -9.37
C LEU A 117 -9.13 -14.32 -10.32
N THR A 118 -9.49 -14.30 -11.59
CA THR A 118 -8.86 -13.45 -12.61
C THR A 118 -9.91 -12.52 -13.18
N PHE A 119 -9.55 -11.24 -13.28
CA PHE A 119 -10.37 -10.18 -13.84
C PHE A 119 -9.68 -9.70 -15.11
N THR A 120 -10.43 -9.58 -16.19
CA THR A 120 -9.93 -9.01 -17.45
C THR A 120 -10.84 -7.86 -17.86
N THR A 121 -10.26 -6.75 -18.30
CA THR A 121 -11.00 -5.63 -18.85
C THR A 121 -10.29 -5.08 -20.07
N SER A 122 -11.08 -4.71 -21.07
CA SER A 122 -10.62 -4.07 -22.29
C SER A 122 -11.19 -2.66 -22.33
N ILE A 123 -10.32 -1.67 -22.51
CA ILE A 123 -10.67 -0.26 -22.41
C ILE A 123 -10.26 0.44 -23.71
N ARG A 124 -11.20 1.18 -24.30
CA ARG A 124 -10.99 1.95 -25.53
C ARG A 124 -11.48 3.38 -25.33
N GLU A 125 -10.91 4.30 -26.08
CA GLU A 125 -11.43 5.65 -26.19
C GLU A 125 -12.24 5.79 -27.48
N GLU A 126 -13.52 6.15 -27.35
CA GLU A 126 -14.40 6.42 -28.48
C GLU A 126 -14.94 7.84 -28.37
N ARG A 127 -14.63 8.68 -29.35
CA ARG A 127 -15.07 10.09 -29.39
C ARG A 127 -14.75 10.87 -28.10
N GLY A 128 -13.59 10.59 -27.49
CA GLY A 128 -13.13 11.24 -26.26
C GLY A 128 -13.80 10.74 -24.98
N LYS A 129 -14.52 9.62 -25.02
CA LYS A 129 -15.04 8.93 -23.84
C LYS A 129 -14.45 7.52 -23.74
N LEU A 130 -14.09 7.13 -22.53
CA LEU A 130 -13.67 5.75 -22.27
C LEU A 130 -14.90 4.83 -22.23
N SER A 131 -14.78 3.69 -22.91
CA SER A 131 -15.66 2.54 -22.75
C SER A 131 -14.86 1.36 -22.20
N SER A 132 -15.50 0.52 -21.37
CA SER A 132 -14.91 -0.74 -20.94
C SER A 132 -15.82 -1.92 -21.28
N GLU A 133 -15.19 -3.00 -21.68
CA GLU A 133 -15.78 -4.33 -21.74
C GLU A 133 -15.17 -5.15 -20.60
N VAL A 134 -15.93 -5.32 -19.51
CA VAL A 134 -15.51 -6.14 -18.38
C VAL A 134 -15.76 -7.60 -18.71
N LEU A 135 -14.69 -8.36 -18.86
CA LEU A 135 -14.70 -9.80 -19.12
C LEU A 135 -14.23 -10.53 -17.85
N GLY A 136 -15.15 -10.73 -16.91
CA GLY A 136 -14.96 -11.67 -15.80
C GLY A 136 -14.74 -11.06 -14.40
N ALA A 137 -15.35 -11.75 -13.43
CA ALA A 137 -15.35 -11.61 -11.98
C ALA A 137 -16.19 -10.45 -11.36
N PRO A 138 -16.77 -10.65 -10.14
CA PRO A 138 -17.71 -9.70 -9.55
C PRO A 138 -17.00 -8.45 -9.03
N THR A 139 -17.51 -7.27 -9.39
CA THR A 139 -16.98 -5.93 -9.02
C THR A 139 -16.61 -5.83 -7.54
N ALA A 140 -17.42 -6.40 -6.65
CA ALA A 140 -17.18 -6.39 -5.21
C ALA A 140 -15.87 -7.09 -4.79
N ALA A 141 -15.43 -8.14 -5.48
CA ALA A 141 -14.18 -8.83 -5.16
C ALA A 141 -12.95 -8.01 -5.60
N PHE A 142 -13.06 -7.29 -6.72
CA PHE A 142 -12.06 -6.31 -7.16
C PHE A 142 -11.96 -5.15 -6.16
N GLU A 143 -13.10 -4.53 -5.82
CA GLU A 143 -13.17 -3.42 -4.85
C GLU A 143 -12.62 -3.83 -3.49
N ASN A 144 -12.96 -5.03 -2.99
CA ASN A 144 -12.46 -5.53 -1.71
C ASN A 144 -10.93 -5.72 -1.73
N GLN A 145 -10.38 -6.19 -2.86
CA GLN A 145 -8.94 -6.42 -2.98
C GLN A 145 -8.16 -5.11 -3.06
N PHE A 146 -8.59 -4.15 -3.89
CA PHE A 146 -7.86 -2.90 -4.09
C PHE A 146 -8.15 -1.82 -3.03
N SER A 147 -9.26 -1.90 -2.28
CA SER A 147 -9.48 -1.06 -1.08
C SER A 147 -8.47 -1.33 0.04
N ARG A 148 -7.76 -2.47 -0.02
CA ARG A 148 -6.68 -2.84 0.91
C ARG A 148 -5.28 -2.76 0.30
N VAL A 149 -5.14 -2.00 -0.79
CA VAL A 149 -3.83 -1.60 -1.31
C VAL A 149 -3.46 -0.28 -0.64
N TYR A 150 -2.26 -0.18 -0.08
CA TYR A 150 -1.71 1.04 0.53
C TYR A 150 -0.41 1.39 -0.16
N TYR A 151 -0.08 2.67 -0.21
CA TYR A 151 1.04 3.17 -0.99
C TYR A 151 1.86 4.18 -0.20
N LEU A 152 3.17 4.02 -0.26
CA LEU A 152 4.14 5.01 0.17
C LEU A 152 5.11 5.25 -0.99
N GLY A 153 5.16 6.49 -1.48
CA GLY A 153 5.92 6.87 -2.67
C GLY A 153 7.43 6.88 -2.47
N PRO A 154 8.22 7.49 -3.36
CA PRO A 154 9.68 7.52 -3.26
C PRO A 154 10.19 8.61 -2.31
N THR A 155 9.45 9.70 -2.16
CA THR A 155 9.80 10.83 -1.29
C THR A 155 9.15 10.69 0.08
N ARG A 156 9.79 11.26 1.11
CA ARG A 156 9.28 11.26 2.49
C ARG A 156 9.11 12.68 2.96
N VAL A 157 8.08 12.90 3.78
CA VAL A 157 7.88 14.21 4.41
C VAL A 157 9.08 14.53 5.29
N HIS A 158 9.56 15.76 5.25
CA HIS A 158 10.58 16.18 6.20
C HIS A 158 10.00 16.19 7.63
N PRO A 159 10.72 15.64 8.62
CA PRO A 159 10.24 15.68 9.99
C PRO A 159 10.02 17.09 10.49
N GLN A 160 8.93 17.28 11.21
CA GLN A 160 8.61 18.53 11.88
C GLN A 160 9.09 18.48 13.33
N ARG A 161 9.42 19.64 13.90
CA ARG A 161 9.72 19.75 15.34
C ARG A 161 8.47 19.51 16.18
N HIS A 162 7.32 19.86 15.65
CA HIS A 162 6.03 19.78 16.30
C HIS A 162 5.00 19.19 15.33
N TYR A 163 4.17 18.29 15.82
CA TYR A 163 3.10 17.65 15.06
C TYR A 163 1.77 18.00 15.71
N HIS A 164 0.84 18.55 14.93
CA HIS A 164 -0.51 18.83 15.42
C HIS A 164 -1.42 17.63 15.22
N TRP A 165 -2.13 17.21 16.26
CA TRP A 165 -3.07 16.10 16.22
C TRP A 165 -4.29 16.37 17.09
N ASN A 166 -5.44 16.52 16.43
CA ASN A 166 -6.73 16.82 17.06
C ASN A 166 -7.66 15.59 17.10
N GLY A 167 -7.11 14.41 17.40
CA GLY A 167 -7.91 13.17 17.43
C GLY A 167 -8.17 12.52 16.08
N LYS A 168 -7.41 12.88 15.03
CA LYS A 168 -7.58 12.31 13.68
C LYS A 168 -7.24 10.82 13.66
N HIS A 169 -8.05 10.02 12.95
CA HIS A 169 -7.82 8.60 12.71
C HIS A 169 -7.56 8.35 11.22
N PRO A 170 -6.33 8.59 10.72
CA PRO A 170 -6.03 8.42 9.31
C PRO A 170 -6.28 6.97 8.88
N VAL A 171 -6.93 6.78 7.73
CA VAL A 171 -7.08 5.46 7.09
C VAL A 171 -5.83 5.15 6.26
N GLU A 172 -5.29 6.17 5.60
CA GLU A 172 -4.06 6.14 4.81
C GLU A 172 -3.08 7.17 5.36
N MET A 173 -1.78 6.96 5.09
CA MET A 173 -0.71 7.77 5.69
C MET A 173 -0.14 8.85 4.76
N GLY A 174 -0.83 9.12 3.64
CA GLY A 174 -0.40 10.04 2.59
C GLY A 174 0.76 9.51 1.76
N LEU A 175 0.98 10.11 0.58
CA LEU A 175 1.96 9.62 -0.40
C LEU A 175 3.40 9.66 0.12
N CYS A 176 3.69 10.60 1.03
CA CYS A 176 5.01 10.81 1.60
C CYS A 176 5.11 10.39 3.07
N GLY A 177 4.06 9.79 3.64
CA GLY A 177 4.04 9.42 5.05
C GLY A 177 3.75 10.58 6.01
N ASP A 178 3.15 11.66 5.52
CA ASP A 178 2.80 12.88 6.27
C ASP A 178 1.90 12.62 7.49
N GLU A 179 1.09 11.57 7.45
CA GLU A 179 0.18 11.20 8.54
C GLU A 179 0.75 10.08 9.45
N ALA A 180 2.04 9.71 9.32
CA ALA A 180 2.63 8.63 10.11
C ALA A 180 2.56 8.88 11.63
N ILE A 181 2.80 10.12 12.08
CA ILE A 181 2.71 10.47 13.50
C ILE A 181 1.25 10.46 13.98
N ALA A 182 0.32 10.99 13.17
CA ALA A 182 -1.11 10.93 13.45
C ALA A 182 -1.61 9.47 13.53
N ALA A 183 -1.08 8.58 12.69
CA ALA A 183 -1.38 7.15 12.72
C ALA A 183 -0.88 6.48 14.01
N LEU A 184 0.33 6.79 14.48
CA LEU A 184 0.84 6.30 15.78
C LEU A 184 -0.01 6.78 16.95
N LEU A 185 -0.37 8.06 16.99
CA LEU A 185 -1.24 8.63 18.04
C LEU A 185 -2.64 8.01 17.99
N SER A 186 -3.21 7.85 16.79
CA SER A 186 -4.47 7.14 16.55
C SER A 186 -4.40 5.70 17.07
N ALA A 187 -3.33 4.97 16.76
CA ALA A 187 -3.12 3.61 17.23
C ALA A 187 -3.03 3.53 18.76
N ARG A 188 -2.33 4.47 19.39
CA ARG A 188 -2.22 4.56 20.85
C ARG A 188 -3.58 4.77 21.51
N VAL A 189 -4.35 5.77 21.06
CA VAL A 189 -5.67 6.10 21.63
C VAL A 189 -6.69 5.00 21.40
N ARG A 190 -6.64 4.34 20.23
CA ARG A 190 -7.49 3.19 19.91
C ARG A 190 -6.97 1.87 20.48
N ASN A 191 -5.85 1.89 21.19
CA ASN A 191 -5.19 0.74 21.79
C ASN A 191 -4.95 -0.41 20.77
N LEU A 192 -4.58 -0.03 19.54
CA LEU A 192 -4.31 -0.98 18.46
C LEU A 192 -3.04 -1.78 18.75
N LYS A 193 -3.15 -3.10 18.57
CA LYS A 193 -2.08 -4.06 18.78
C LYS A 193 -1.87 -4.89 17.52
N THR A 194 -0.67 -5.40 17.35
CA THR A 194 -0.33 -6.44 16.37
C THR A 194 0.10 -7.70 17.12
N SER A 195 -0.11 -8.86 16.50
CA SER A 195 0.47 -10.11 17.01
C SER A 195 1.98 -10.06 16.84
N HIS A 196 2.71 -10.47 17.87
CA HIS A 196 4.14 -10.75 17.81
C HIS A 196 4.46 -11.89 18.78
N ASN A 197 5.05 -12.98 18.27
CA ASN A 197 5.28 -14.21 19.06
C ASN A 197 4.04 -14.68 19.86
N GLY A 198 2.84 -14.56 19.26
CA GLY A 198 1.56 -14.95 19.87
C GLY A 198 0.99 -13.97 20.90
N ASN A 199 1.66 -12.84 21.17
CA ASN A 199 1.20 -11.82 22.11
C ASN A 199 0.76 -10.55 21.38
N GLY A 200 -0.27 -9.88 21.90
CA GLY A 200 -0.70 -8.58 21.40
C GLY A 200 0.22 -7.46 21.88
N VAL A 201 1.00 -6.89 20.97
CA VAL A 201 1.96 -5.80 21.25
C VAL A 201 1.47 -4.49 20.63
N PRO A 202 1.49 -3.35 21.35
CA PRO A 202 1.13 -2.06 20.78
C PRO A 202 1.97 -1.71 19.55
N ILE A 203 1.35 -1.10 18.54
CA ILE A 203 2.04 -0.71 17.28
C ILE A 203 3.27 0.16 17.57
N GLU A 204 3.16 1.15 18.44
CA GLU A 204 4.28 2.02 18.80
C GLU A 204 5.44 1.25 19.44
N ALA A 205 5.16 0.22 20.23
CA ALA A 205 6.19 -0.63 20.82
C ALA A 205 6.92 -1.47 19.75
N ARG A 206 6.22 -1.90 18.69
CA ARG A 206 6.86 -2.57 17.54
C ARG A 206 7.76 -1.65 16.75
N VAL A 207 7.30 -0.42 16.50
CA VAL A 207 8.12 0.61 15.84
C VAL A 207 9.38 0.89 16.65
N SER A 208 9.23 1.14 17.96
CA SER A 208 10.37 1.36 18.86
C SER A 208 11.35 0.17 18.87
N ALA A 209 10.85 -1.06 18.95
CA ALA A 209 11.68 -2.26 18.92
C ALA A 209 12.49 -2.41 17.62
N TRP A 210 11.90 -2.08 16.46
CA TRP A 210 12.62 -2.12 15.18
C TRP A 210 13.64 -1.00 15.05
N LEU A 211 13.34 0.20 15.55
CA LEU A 211 14.33 1.28 15.60
C LEU A 211 15.55 0.92 16.46
N GLN A 212 15.35 0.19 17.55
CA GLN A 212 16.42 -0.37 18.37
C GLN A 212 17.17 -1.49 17.65
N LYS A 213 16.45 -2.46 17.06
CA LYS A 213 17.04 -3.57 16.31
C LYS A 213 17.89 -3.09 15.14
N MET A 214 17.46 -2.01 14.48
CA MET A 214 18.19 -1.39 13.36
C MET A 214 19.32 -0.45 13.78
N GLU A 215 19.58 -0.33 15.09
CA GLU A 215 20.61 0.56 15.67
C GLU A 215 20.41 2.04 15.31
N LEU A 216 19.17 2.45 15.03
CA LEU A 216 18.83 3.83 14.68
C LEU A 216 18.43 4.65 15.91
N ALA A 217 17.91 4.00 16.95
CA ALA A 217 17.54 4.64 18.20
C ALA A 217 17.69 3.66 19.38
N HIS A 218 18.28 4.12 20.48
CA HIS A 218 18.17 3.45 21.77
C HIS A 218 16.78 3.65 22.38
N ASP A 219 16.19 4.84 22.24
CA ASP A 219 14.85 5.16 22.73
C ASP A 219 14.07 6.01 21.72
N PHE A 220 12.77 5.71 21.59
CA PHE A 220 11.80 6.44 20.77
C PHE A 220 10.70 6.97 21.71
N TRP A 221 10.53 8.28 21.74
CA TRP A 221 9.52 8.95 22.56
C TRP A 221 8.62 9.80 21.69
N LEU A 222 7.30 9.60 21.82
CA LEU A 222 6.27 10.43 21.21
C LEU A 222 5.34 10.93 22.32
N GLY A 223 5.31 12.24 22.55
CA GLY A 223 4.50 12.81 23.62
C GLY A 223 4.13 14.27 23.41
N PRO A 224 3.28 14.83 24.28
CA PRO A 224 2.82 16.20 24.18
C PRO A 224 3.97 17.19 24.38
N ASN A 225 3.90 18.30 23.65
CA ASN A 225 4.84 19.40 23.79
C ASN A 225 4.41 20.33 24.94
N GLY A 226 4.85 20.00 26.16
CA GLY A 226 4.53 20.77 27.36
C GLY A 226 3.20 20.39 28.01
N ALA A 227 2.89 21.02 29.15
CA ALA A 227 1.77 20.65 30.00
C ALA A 227 0.43 21.34 29.64
N SER A 228 0.45 22.37 28.79
CA SER A 228 -0.72 23.22 28.51
C SER A 228 -1.34 23.03 27.12
N ASP A 229 -0.64 22.37 26.19
CA ASP A 229 -1.13 22.12 24.83
C ASP A 229 -1.31 20.61 24.60
N ASN A 230 -2.56 20.17 24.55
CA ASN A 230 -2.92 18.76 24.32
C ASN A 230 -2.99 18.38 22.83
N SER A 231 -2.81 19.34 21.92
CA SER A 231 -2.92 19.14 20.47
C SER A 231 -1.56 19.06 19.78
N THR A 232 -0.49 19.54 20.42
CA THR A 232 0.86 19.55 19.87
C THR A 232 1.71 18.45 20.46
N TYR A 233 2.32 17.65 19.59
CA TYR A 233 3.15 16.51 19.93
C TYR A 233 4.56 16.69 19.38
N GLU A 234 5.51 15.97 19.97
CA GLU A 234 6.90 15.94 19.54
C GLU A 234 7.40 14.49 19.52
N VAL A 235 8.21 14.19 18.51
CA VAL A 235 8.95 12.94 18.42
C VAL A 235 10.39 13.22 18.82
N ARG A 236 10.86 12.53 19.86
CA ARG A 236 12.24 12.59 20.34
C ARG A 236 12.90 11.23 20.26
N ILE A 237 14.16 11.24 19.87
CA ILE A 237 14.98 10.05 19.71
C ILE A 237 16.22 10.17 20.57
N GLN A 238 16.58 9.08 21.23
CA GLN A 238 17.85 8.95 21.92
C GLN A 238 18.70 7.93 21.16
N LYS A 239 19.87 8.31 20.64
CA LYS A 239 20.70 7.39 19.84
C LYS A 239 21.41 6.33 20.69
N THR A 240 21.87 6.71 21.87
CA THR A 240 22.60 5.87 22.83
C THR A 240 22.09 6.13 24.24
N PRO A 241 22.32 5.24 25.22
CA PRO A 241 21.89 5.45 26.60
C PRO A 241 22.39 6.76 27.23
N THR A 242 23.56 7.25 26.81
CA THR A 242 24.21 8.44 27.35
C THR A 242 24.00 9.71 26.51
N SER A 243 23.49 9.60 25.29
CA SER A 243 23.24 10.77 24.44
C SER A 243 21.98 11.52 24.87
N ALA A 244 21.95 12.83 24.62
CA ALA A 244 20.74 13.61 24.78
C ALA A 244 19.61 13.12 23.86
N ARG A 245 18.36 13.33 24.28
CA ARG A 245 17.20 13.18 23.41
C ARG A 245 17.12 14.38 22.49
N VAL A 246 17.02 14.14 21.19
CA VAL A 246 16.91 15.18 20.16
C VAL A 246 15.61 15.01 19.39
N THR A 247 15.12 16.07 18.76
CA THR A 247 13.90 16.00 17.96
C THR A 247 14.14 15.18 16.69
N LEU A 248 13.10 14.55 16.14
CA LEU A 248 13.23 13.82 14.86
C LEU A 248 13.74 14.72 13.73
N ALA A 249 13.46 16.02 13.78
CA ALA A 249 13.93 17.02 12.82
C ALA A 249 15.44 17.31 12.93
N ASP A 250 16.08 16.97 14.05
CA ASP A 250 17.52 17.16 14.27
C ASP A 250 18.35 15.91 13.91
N ILE A 251 17.73 14.88 13.33
CA ILE A 251 18.36 13.60 12.98
C ILE A 251 18.56 13.52 11.46
N GLY A 252 19.59 12.78 11.04
CA GLY A 252 19.86 12.54 9.61
C GLY A 252 18.71 11.82 8.90
N TYR A 253 18.63 12.03 7.58
CA TYR A 253 17.53 11.60 6.71
C TYR A 253 17.13 10.12 6.84
N GLY A 254 18.06 9.20 7.10
CA GLY A 254 17.76 7.76 7.15
C GLY A 254 16.68 7.35 8.16
N LEU A 255 16.69 7.91 9.38
CA LEU A 255 15.66 7.58 10.39
C LEU A 255 14.30 8.19 10.02
N ALA A 256 14.33 9.44 9.54
CA ALA A 256 13.15 10.16 9.10
C ALA A 256 12.43 9.44 7.96
N ASP A 257 13.19 8.91 7.00
CA ASP A 257 12.65 8.22 5.83
C ASP A 257 12.11 6.83 6.16
N LEU A 258 12.70 6.17 7.15
CA LEU A 258 12.31 4.84 7.60
C LEU A 258 11.06 4.84 8.47
N LEU A 259 10.86 5.87 9.32
CA LEU A 259 9.75 5.88 10.28
C LEU A 259 8.38 5.67 9.59
N PRO A 260 8.02 6.37 8.49
CA PRO A 260 6.79 6.10 7.77
C PRO A 260 6.65 4.66 7.26
N ILE A 261 7.75 3.99 6.89
CA ILE A 261 7.73 2.60 6.43
C ILE A 261 7.37 1.68 7.60
N LEU A 262 8.00 1.86 8.76
CA LEU A 262 7.70 1.09 9.98
C LEU A 262 6.25 1.27 10.41
N VAL A 263 5.76 2.51 10.42
CA VAL A 263 4.37 2.79 10.77
C VAL A 263 3.41 2.15 9.77
N HIS A 264 3.67 2.24 8.46
CA HIS A 264 2.87 1.53 7.45
C HIS A 264 2.80 0.03 7.72
N CYS A 265 3.95 -0.60 7.95
CA CYS A 265 4.07 -2.04 8.15
C CYS A 265 3.26 -2.56 9.35
N TYR A 266 2.93 -1.72 10.34
CA TYR A 266 2.15 -2.11 11.53
C TYR A 266 0.75 -1.48 11.61
N TYR A 267 0.50 -0.36 10.95
CA TYR A 267 -0.77 0.37 11.04
C TYR A 267 -1.80 -0.06 10.00
N VAL A 268 -1.38 -0.40 8.77
CA VAL A 268 -2.32 -0.86 7.75
C VAL A 268 -3.00 -2.17 8.22
N PRO A 269 -4.27 -2.43 7.86
CA PRO A 269 -4.96 -3.66 8.26
C PRO A 269 -4.20 -4.92 7.88
N GLU A 270 -4.36 -5.99 8.66
CA GLU A 270 -3.70 -7.26 8.37
C GLU A 270 -4.04 -7.77 6.96
N GLY A 271 -3.02 -8.40 6.38
CA GLY A 271 -2.78 -8.85 5.02
C GLY A 271 -3.10 -7.91 3.86
N SER A 272 -3.12 -6.62 4.14
CA SER A 272 -3.15 -5.60 3.07
C SER A 272 -1.95 -5.74 2.14
N THR A 273 -2.08 -5.22 0.92
CA THR A 273 -0.96 -5.07 0.00
C THR A 273 -0.36 -3.69 0.23
N LEU A 274 0.93 -3.61 0.51
CA LEU A 274 1.69 -2.38 0.74
C LEU A 274 2.70 -2.20 -0.39
N ILE A 275 2.53 -1.13 -1.16
CA ILE A 275 3.43 -0.74 -2.24
C ILE A 275 4.41 0.29 -1.67
N LEU A 276 5.70 0.01 -1.76
CA LEU A 276 6.75 0.86 -1.24
C LEU A 276 7.73 1.24 -2.35
N GLU A 277 7.75 2.52 -2.75
CA GLU A 277 8.76 3.00 -3.68
C GLU A 277 10.04 3.42 -2.95
N GLN A 278 11.18 2.96 -3.49
CA GLN A 278 12.53 3.24 -3.01
C GLN A 278 12.70 3.12 -1.48
N PRO A 279 12.26 2.02 -0.85
CA PRO A 279 12.15 1.96 0.61
C PRO A 279 13.50 1.97 1.35
N GLY A 280 14.60 1.72 0.64
CA GLY A 280 15.96 1.75 1.19
C GLY A 280 16.76 3.01 0.90
N ILE A 281 16.17 4.04 0.27
CA ILE A 281 16.91 5.26 -0.08
C ILE A 281 17.47 5.94 1.19
N HIS A 282 18.67 6.50 1.10
CA HIS A 282 19.38 7.14 2.22
C HIS A 282 19.71 6.24 3.44
N LEU A 283 19.40 4.94 3.39
CA LEU A 283 19.77 3.98 4.43
C LEU A 283 21.17 3.39 4.20
N HIS A 284 21.86 3.10 5.30
CA HIS A 284 23.09 2.32 5.26
C HIS A 284 22.78 0.87 4.79
N PRO A 285 23.67 0.20 4.02
CA PRO A 285 23.41 -1.16 3.52
C PRO A 285 23.04 -2.17 4.61
N HIS A 286 23.60 -2.03 5.82
CA HIS A 286 23.21 -2.84 6.98
C HIS A 286 21.71 -2.70 7.32
N THR A 287 21.22 -1.46 7.40
CA THR A 287 19.81 -1.16 7.67
C THR A 287 18.91 -1.61 6.52
N GLN A 288 19.39 -1.55 5.27
CA GLN A 288 18.66 -2.11 4.12
C GLN A 288 18.47 -3.63 4.23
N ALA A 289 19.46 -4.37 4.75
CA ALA A 289 19.31 -5.80 5.00
C ALA A 289 18.28 -6.07 6.10
N GLN A 290 18.30 -5.30 7.19
CA GLN A 290 17.33 -5.42 8.27
C GLN A 290 15.91 -5.02 7.85
N LEU A 291 15.78 -4.13 6.86
CA LEU A 291 14.49 -3.81 6.25
C LEU A 291 13.88 -5.04 5.55
N ALA A 292 14.69 -5.90 4.94
CA ALA A 292 14.21 -7.18 4.41
C ALA A 292 13.70 -8.10 5.53
N ASP A 293 14.40 -8.16 6.68
CA ASP A 293 13.92 -8.92 7.84
C ASP A 293 12.59 -8.39 8.37
N LEU A 294 12.39 -7.07 8.38
CA LEU A 294 11.11 -6.45 8.74
C LEU A 294 10.00 -6.92 7.80
N PHE A 295 10.25 -6.89 6.50
CA PHE A 295 9.27 -7.32 5.50
C PHE A 295 8.88 -8.79 5.69
N LEU A 296 9.86 -9.67 5.90
CA LEU A 296 9.60 -11.08 6.19
C LEU A 296 8.78 -11.27 7.47
N GLU A 297 9.07 -10.51 8.53
CA GLU A 297 8.30 -10.55 9.78
C GLU A 297 6.84 -10.16 9.56
N VAL A 298 6.56 -9.02 8.91
CA VAL A 298 5.17 -8.56 8.73
C VAL A 298 4.40 -9.38 7.70
N ILE A 299 5.09 -10.02 6.76
CA ILE A 299 4.47 -11.04 5.89
C ILE A 299 4.06 -12.26 6.72
N ALA A 300 4.92 -12.74 7.63
CA ALA A 300 4.65 -13.92 8.44
C ALA A 300 3.58 -13.67 9.52
N GLU A 301 3.73 -12.58 10.28
CA GLU A 301 2.88 -12.30 11.46
C GLU A 301 1.60 -11.53 11.11
N ARG A 302 1.62 -10.72 10.05
CA ARG A 302 0.48 -9.87 9.66
C ARG A 302 -0.08 -10.21 8.28
N HIS A 303 0.48 -11.20 7.59
CA HIS A 303 0.05 -11.65 6.27
C HIS A 303 0.11 -10.57 5.17
N LEU A 304 0.92 -9.52 5.36
CA LEU A 304 1.04 -8.45 4.38
C LEU A 304 1.58 -8.98 3.05
N GLN A 305 1.22 -8.31 1.96
CA GLN A 305 1.93 -8.43 0.69
C GLN A 305 2.71 -7.15 0.47
N ILE A 306 4.00 -7.23 0.17
CA ILE A 306 4.89 -6.09 -0.04
C ILE A 306 5.38 -6.07 -1.48
N LEU A 307 5.19 -4.94 -2.15
CA LEU A 307 5.57 -4.69 -3.55
C LEU A 307 6.52 -3.50 -3.66
#